data_AF-A0A191HX71-F1
#
_entry.id   AF-A0A191HX71-F1
#
_cell.length_a   1.000
_cell.length_b   1.000
_cell.length_c   1.000
_cell.angle_alpha   90.00
_cell.angle_beta   90.00
_cell.angle_gamma   90.00
#
_symmetry.space_group_name_H-M   'P 1'
#
loop_
_entity.id
_entity.type
_entity.pdbx_description
1 polymer ?
#
loop_
_entity_poly.entity_id
_entity_poly.type
_entity_poly.pdbx_seq_one_letter_code
_entity_poly.pdbx_strand_id
1 'polypeptide(L)'
;MNKYEGGLFADIKLEEQIPKRTAYIKTITTMKALPKLLDKTFIEISNYLQEQDIKPIGGPFAAYFGFDKNALNVHLGWLISYDIVEDKLIKMGE
;
A
#
# COMPACT_ATOMS: atom_id res chain seq x y z
N MET A 1 -25.81 -17.15 -19.52
CA MET A 1 -26.45 -16.81 -18.22
C MET A 1 -25.39 -16.97 -17.15
N ASN A 2 -24.66 -15.90 -16.82
CA ASN A 2 -23.60 -15.95 -15.79
C ASN A 2 -24.22 -15.66 -14.42
N LYS A 3 -24.12 -16.64 -13.52
CA LYS A 3 -24.54 -16.57 -12.13
C LYS A 3 -23.48 -15.80 -11.32
N TYR A 4 -23.76 -14.55 -10.99
CA TYR A 4 -23.17 -13.90 -9.82
C TYR A 4 -24.25 -13.91 -8.73
N GLU A 5 -24.42 -15.07 -8.07
CA GLU A 5 -25.34 -15.21 -6.94
C GLU A 5 -24.60 -14.72 -5.67
N GLY A 6 -25.11 -13.63 -5.06
CA GLY A 6 -24.72 -13.18 -3.71
C GLY A 6 -23.89 -11.88 -3.60
N GLY A 7 -23.86 -11.02 -4.62
CA GLY A 7 -23.05 -9.80 -4.58
C GLY A 7 -23.60 -8.71 -3.64
N LEU A 8 -22.80 -8.28 -2.67
CA LEU A 8 -22.94 -6.94 -2.09
C LEU A 8 -22.82 -5.93 -3.24
N PHE A 9 -23.87 -5.15 -3.50
CA PHE A 9 -23.76 -4.02 -4.42
C PHE A 9 -22.83 -3.00 -3.77
N ALA A 10 -21.67 -2.76 -4.38
CA ALA A 10 -20.77 -1.71 -3.93
C ALA A 10 -21.40 -0.34 -4.26
N ASP A 11 -21.39 0.56 -3.28
CA ASP A 11 -21.70 1.98 -3.51
C ASP A 11 -20.49 2.62 -4.21
N ILE A 12 -20.63 2.91 -5.50
CA ILE A 12 -19.56 3.47 -6.33
C ILE A 12 -19.65 4.99 -6.24
N LYS A 13 -18.65 5.61 -5.62
CA LYS A 13 -18.54 7.07 -5.47
C LYS A 13 -17.31 7.61 -6.18
N LEU A 14 -17.46 8.82 -6.72
CA LEU A 14 -16.34 9.64 -7.16
C LEU A 14 -15.91 10.51 -5.98
N GLU A 15 -14.67 10.35 -5.55
CA GLU A 15 -14.08 11.13 -4.46
C GLU A 15 -12.74 11.72 -4.92
N GLU A 16 -12.53 12.99 -4.61
CA GLU A 16 -11.22 13.60 -4.75
C GLU A 16 -10.31 13.09 -3.63
N GLN A 17 -9.12 12.62 -4.00
CA GLN A 17 -8.12 12.15 -3.03
C GLN A 17 -7.12 13.27 -2.77
N ILE A 18 -7.15 13.81 -1.55
CA ILE A 18 -6.15 14.78 -1.09
C ILE A 18 -4.86 14.02 -0.76
N PRO A 19 -3.69 14.42 -1.31
CA PRO A 19 -2.41 13.80 -0.99
C PRO A 19 -2.16 13.81 0.52
N LYS A 20 -1.66 12.70 1.05
CA LYS A 20 -1.36 12.53 2.48
C LYS A 20 0.03 11.97 2.61
N ARG A 21 0.78 12.45 3.59
CA ARG A 21 2.13 11.94 3.85
C ARG A 21 2.11 10.43 4.11
N THR A 22 3.06 9.73 3.51
CA THR A 22 3.20 8.28 3.57
C THR A 22 4.63 7.84 3.87
N ALA A 23 4.75 6.71 4.57
CA ALA A 23 5.96 5.88 4.58
C ALA A 23 5.70 4.69 3.67
N TYR A 24 6.51 4.50 2.63
CA TYR A 24 6.27 3.45 1.65
C TYR A 24 7.54 2.81 1.12
N ILE A 25 7.38 1.60 0.56
CA ILE A 25 8.36 0.89 -0.25
C ILE A 25 7.85 0.81 -1.68
N LYS A 26 8.71 1.17 -2.64
CA LYS A 26 8.51 1.01 -4.08
C LYS A 26 9.17 -0.28 -4.55
N THR A 27 8.43 -1.12 -5.27
CA THR A 27 8.99 -2.36 -5.82
C THR A 27 8.24 -2.85 -7.06
N ILE A 28 8.84 -3.80 -7.77
CA ILE A 28 8.26 -4.47 -8.94
C ILE A 28 8.06 -5.94 -8.57
N THR A 29 6.89 -6.48 -8.89
CA THR A 29 6.52 -7.87 -8.59
C THR A 29 5.69 -8.50 -9.69
N THR A 30 5.34 -9.77 -9.53
CA THR A 30 4.34 -10.44 -10.36
C THR A 30 3.03 -10.56 -9.60
N MET A 31 1.90 -10.69 -10.30
CA MET A 31 0.60 -10.94 -9.67
C MET A 31 0.62 -12.19 -8.76
N LYS A 32 1.40 -13.21 -9.14
CA LYS A 32 1.56 -14.46 -8.37
C LYS A 32 2.36 -14.24 -7.08
N ALA A 33 3.38 -13.39 -7.11
CA ALA A 33 4.25 -13.12 -5.97
C ALA A 33 3.69 -12.04 -5.03
N LEU A 34 2.71 -11.26 -5.50
CA LEU A 34 2.16 -10.11 -4.79
C LEU A 34 1.66 -10.44 -3.36
N PRO A 35 0.85 -11.50 -3.11
CA PRO A 35 0.37 -11.76 -1.75
C PRO A 35 1.49 -11.92 -0.73
N LYS A 36 2.54 -12.70 -1.07
CA LYS A 36 3.71 -12.91 -0.21
C LYS A 36 4.51 -11.62 0.00
N LEU A 37 4.58 -10.78 -1.02
CA LEU A 37 5.23 -9.48 -0.92
C LEU A 37 4.48 -8.56 0.06
N LEU A 38 3.14 -8.51 -0.03
CA LEU A 38 2.31 -7.72 0.87
C LEU A 38 2.55 -8.10 2.34
N ASP A 39 2.46 -9.39 2.66
CA ASP A 39 2.66 -9.90 4.02
C ASP A 39 4.01 -9.45 4.60
N LYS A 40 5.08 -9.61 3.81
CA LYS A 40 6.43 -9.26 4.23
C LYS A 40 6.58 -7.74 4.40
N THR A 41 6.25 -6.98 3.36
CA THR A 41 6.50 -5.54 3.32
C THR A 41 5.68 -4.81 4.36
N PHE A 42 4.47 -5.29 4.64
CA PHE A 42 3.65 -4.70 5.68
C PHE A 42 4.24 -4.88 7.09
N ILE A 43 4.74 -6.06 7.42
CA ILE A 43 5.42 -6.28 8.70
C ILE A 43 6.68 -5.39 8.78
N GLU A 44 7.45 -5.30 7.70
CA GLU A 44 8.70 -4.54 7.64
C GLU A 44 8.50 -3.04 7.93
N ILE A 45 7.54 -2.39 7.26
CA ILE A 45 7.27 -0.96 7.49
C ILE A 45 6.62 -0.75 8.87
N SER A 46 5.76 -1.65 9.33
CA SER A 46 5.17 -1.56 10.67
C SER A 46 6.22 -1.60 11.77
N ASN A 47 7.22 -2.49 11.65
CA ASN A 47 8.32 -2.58 12.60
C ASN A 47 9.17 -1.30 12.57
N TYR A 48 9.50 -0.80 11.39
CA TYR A 48 10.23 0.45 11.24
C TYR A 48 9.50 1.63 11.90
N LEU A 49 8.20 1.79 11.65
CA LEU A 49 7.43 2.87 12.27
C LEU A 49 7.40 2.75 13.79
N GLN A 50 7.29 1.52 14.31
CA GLN A 50 7.38 1.25 15.74
C GLN A 50 8.74 1.61 16.33
N GLU A 51 9.84 1.29 15.65
CA GLU A 51 11.21 1.64 16.07
C GLU A 51 11.43 3.17 16.10
N GLN A 52 10.72 3.91 15.25
CA GLN A 52 10.74 5.38 15.22
C GLN A 52 9.72 6.03 16.18
N ASP A 53 8.97 5.24 16.97
CA ASP A 53 7.85 5.71 17.82
C ASP A 53 6.77 6.49 17.02
N ILE A 54 6.56 6.12 15.76
CA ILE A 54 5.59 6.75 14.85
C ILE A 54 4.36 5.86 14.74
N LYS A 55 3.20 6.45 15.03
CA LYS A 55 1.90 5.79 14.85
C LYS A 55 1.32 6.09 13.47
N PRO A 56 0.91 5.06 12.69
CA PRO A 56 0.25 5.29 11.42
C PRO A 56 -1.12 5.96 11.55
N ILE A 57 -1.52 6.71 10.52
CA ILE A 57 -2.86 7.26 10.39
C ILE A 57 -3.73 6.26 9.62
N GLY A 58 -4.37 5.34 10.33
CA GLY A 58 -5.25 4.36 9.71
C GLY A 58 -4.50 3.17 9.12
N GLY A 59 -5.14 2.50 8.16
CA GLY A 59 -4.67 1.21 7.62
C GLY A 59 -3.53 1.33 6.60
N PRO A 60 -2.82 0.22 6.33
CA PRO A 60 -1.90 0.14 5.21
C PRO A 60 -2.62 0.32 3.87
N PHE A 61 -1.88 0.76 2.86
CA PHE A 61 -2.34 0.81 1.48
C PHE A 61 -1.39 0.05 0.54
N ALA A 62 -1.95 -0.36 -0.59
CA ALA A 62 -1.20 -0.86 -1.74
C ALA A 62 -1.70 -0.12 -2.99
N ALA A 63 -0.82 0.65 -3.63
CA ALA A 63 -1.10 1.31 -4.90
C ALA A 63 -0.43 0.53 -6.04
N TYR A 64 -1.20 0.21 -7.07
CA TYR A 64 -0.79 -0.61 -8.20
C TYR A 64 -0.63 0.26 -9.45
N PHE A 65 0.52 0.18 -10.10
CA PHE A 65 0.85 0.96 -11.29
C PHE A 65 1.16 0.03 -12.46
N GLY A 66 0.55 0.34 -13.61
CA GLY A 66 0.71 -0.42 -14.85
C GLY A 66 -0.22 -1.63 -14.97
N PHE A 67 -0.22 -2.24 -16.15
CA PHE A 67 -1.09 -3.37 -16.51
C PHE A 67 -0.32 -4.67 -16.77
N ASP A 68 1.01 -4.64 -16.73
CA ASP A 68 1.83 -5.84 -16.90
C ASP A 68 1.79 -6.69 -15.63
N LYS A 69 1.10 -7.83 -15.71
CA LYS A 69 0.93 -8.77 -14.60
C LYS A 69 2.24 -9.46 -14.20
N ASN A 70 3.25 -9.43 -15.05
CA ASN A 70 4.58 -10.00 -14.81
C ASN A 70 5.59 -8.95 -14.30
N ALA A 71 5.23 -7.67 -14.36
CA ALA A 71 6.05 -6.54 -13.90
C ALA A 71 5.16 -5.45 -13.29
N LEU A 72 4.40 -5.83 -12.27
CA LEU A 72 3.48 -4.94 -11.57
C LEU A 72 4.29 -4.03 -10.64
N ASN A 73 4.24 -2.72 -10.92
CA ASN A 73 4.84 -1.73 -10.04
C ASN A 73 3.89 -1.50 -8.87
N VAL A 74 4.40 -1.60 -7.65
CA VAL A 74 3.60 -1.46 -6.43
C VAL A 74 4.25 -0.52 -5.44
N HIS A 75 3.43 0.35 -4.85
CA HIS A 75 3.80 1.14 -3.68
C HIS A 75 3.02 0.60 -2.49
N LEU A 76 3.74 0.16 -1.46
CA LEU A 76 3.17 -0.44 -0.27
C LEU A 76 3.54 0.42 0.93
N GLY A 77 2.57 0.82 1.75
CA GLY A 77 2.89 1.77 2.81
C GLY A 77 1.75 2.08 3.78
N TRP A 78 2.02 3.07 4.62
CA TRP A 78 1.10 3.64 5.60
C TRP A 78 1.04 5.14 5.46
N LEU A 79 -0.11 5.72 5.80
CA LEU A 79 -0.22 7.14 6.05
C LEU A 79 0.45 7.49 7.40
N ILE A 80 1.14 8.62 7.47
CA ILE A 80 1.86 9.08 8.67
C ILE A 80 1.60 10.57 8.93
N SER A 81 1.63 10.99 10.20
CA SER A 81 1.39 12.39 10.58
C SER A 81 2.64 13.27 10.52
N TYR A 82 3.81 12.65 10.63
CA TYR A 82 5.09 13.32 10.82
C TYR A 82 6.11 12.83 9.82
N ASP A 83 7.16 13.61 9.60
CA ASP A 83 8.27 13.19 8.78
C ASP A 83 9.01 12.02 9.44
N ILE A 84 9.53 11.13 8.61
CA ILE A 84 10.33 9.97 9.03
C ILE A 84 11.78 10.15 8.60
N VAL A 85 12.70 9.48 9.29
CA VAL A 85 14.08 9.36 8.82
C VAL A 85 14.15 8.22 7.82
N GLU A 86 14.15 8.55 6.52
CA GLU A 86 14.19 7.52 5.47
C GLU A 86 15.30 6.48 5.69
N ASP A 87 14.98 5.22 5.42
CA ASP A 87 15.94 4.13 5.38
C ASP A 87 16.25 3.74 3.91
N LYS A 88 17.06 2.71 3.72
CA LYS A 88 17.44 2.16 2.42
C LYS A 88 16.21 1.85 1.55
N LEU A 89 15.19 1.24 2.14
CA LEU A 89 14.00 0.79 1.42
C LEU A 89 12.79 1.70 1.66
N ILE A 90 12.66 2.25 2.86
CA ILE A 90 11.48 3.02 3.28
C ILE A 90 11.67 4.49 2.97
N LYS A 91 10.74 5.03 2.20
CA LYS A 91 10.75 6.40 1.69
C LYS A 91 9.53 7.18 2.18
N MET A 92 9.71 8.50 2.26
CA MET A 92 8.60 9.42 2.51
C MET A 92 8.04 9.93 1.18
N GLY A 93 6.74 10.20 1.13
CA GLY A 93 6.10 10.87 0.00
C GLY A 93 4.65 11.20 0.28
N GLU A 94 3.92 11.58 -0.77
CA GLU A 94 2.50 11.96 -0.72
C GLU A 94 1.69 11.28 -1.83
#